data_AF-A0A6M5FPY5-F1
#
_entry.id   AF-A0A6M5FPY5-F1
#
_cell.length_a   1.000
_cell.length_b   1.000
_cell.length_c   1.000
_cell.angle_alpha   90.00
_cell.angle_beta   90.00
_cell.angle_gamma   90.00
#
_symmetry.space_group_name_H-M   'P 1'
#
loop_
_entity.id
_entity.type
_entity.pdbx_description
1 polymer ?
#
loop_
_entity_poly.entity_id
_entity_poly.type
_entity_poly.pdbx_seq_one_letter_code
_entity_poly.pdbx_strand_id
1 'polypeptide(L)'
;MIKRNVFLYNITNRDDEGYGSYLFEDALRDLMNLEEDDRNWQHNPNDDESFMRLLQFDKLHRTSELSRCYAGIIAVYGSNVITTGRDDDDLVRRYPLPGGRLPVQVVHFLYYADKRIMALEYNRNVVTNVKILAYINNRITKLSLSEKLAFIGTVICHPDAIELIRQAHRIKSAKIFVPREAIEQNNKIYQIARDVFSAPSVNNHTDTLGTFVIEFRPNRGEFLSPGSYIDKYVNEFPGVDKQVYEVEIEEGMEVTSVNIMQPQFKNTIELPDSSIEDREEYDRQVFGKIHEVYQAATDVITGANNVD
;
A
#
# COMPACT_ATOMS: atom_id res chain seq x y z
N MET A 1 -19.78 5.97 14.91
CA MET A 1 -18.67 6.64 14.21
C MET A 1 -17.84 5.54 13.60
N ILE A 2 -17.56 5.62 12.30
CA ILE A 2 -16.81 4.59 11.57
C ILE A 2 -15.32 4.90 11.75
N LYS A 3 -14.55 3.93 12.27
CA LYS A 3 -13.08 4.07 12.42
C LYS A 3 -12.38 3.42 11.24
N ARG A 4 -11.45 4.14 10.63
CA ARG A 4 -10.59 3.62 9.56
C ARG A 4 -9.14 3.96 9.83
N ASN A 5 -8.25 3.10 9.38
CA ASN A 5 -6.82 3.37 9.42
C ASN A 5 -6.39 3.98 8.09
N VAL A 6 -5.30 4.72 8.07
CA VAL A 6 -4.69 5.27 6.87
C VAL A 6 -3.24 4.83 6.86
N PHE A 7 -2.81 4.26 5.73
CA PHE A 7 -1.45 3.83 5.51
C PHE A 7 -0.85 4.65 4.37
N LEU A 8 0.42 5.00 4.51
CA LEU A 8 1.16 5.73 3.51
C LEU A 8 2.04 4.75 2.74
N TYR A 9 2.08 4.92 1.42
CA TYR A 9 2.87 4.10 0.53
C TYR A 9 3.68 4.97 -0.42
N ASN A 10 4.96 4.68 -0.59
CA ASN A 10 5.76 5.23 -1.68
C ASN A 10 5.49 4.41 -2.95
N ILE A 11 5.03 5.04 -4.03
CA ILE A 11 4.70 4.38 -5.30
C ILE A 11 5.80 4.67 -6.31
N THR A 12 6.37 3.62 -6.88
CA THR A 12 7.40 3.76 -7.91
C THR A 12 7.07 2.89 -9.12
N ASN A 13 7.60 3.28 -10.27
CA ASN A 13 7.61 2.40 -11.42
C ASN A 13 8.54 1.25 -11.10
N ARG A 14 8.19 0.07 -11.61
CA ARG A 14 9.11 -1.02 -11.76
C ARG A 14 10.03 -0.68 -12.92
N ASP A 15 11.33 -0.68 -12.69
CA ASP A 15 12.35 -0.20 -13.62
C ASP A 15 13.37 -1.29 -14.03
N ASP A 16 12.95 -2.56 -14.03
CA ASP A 16 13.68 -3.63 -14.72
C ASP A 16 13.55 -3.55 -16.26
N GLU A 17 14.44 -4.24 -16.99
CA GLU A 17 14.61 -4.09 -18.44
C GLU A 17 13.27 -4.06 -19.21
N GLY A 18 13.02 -2.93 -19.88
CA GLY A 18 11.90 -2.72 -20.80
C GLY A 18 10.68 -2.01 -20.21
N TYR A 19 10.67 -1.67 -18.92
CA TYR A 19 9.60 -0.87 -18.32
C TYR A 19 9.81 0.65 -18.49
N GLY A 20 8.69 1.35 -18.70
CA GLY A 20 8.62 2.74 -19.10
C GLY A 20 8.69 3.76 -17.97
N SER A 21 8.83 5.03 -18.35
CA SER A 21 8.84 6.18 -17.44
C SER A 21 7.45 6.79 -17.21
N TYR A 22 6.40 6.15 -17.77
CA TYR A 22 5.02 6.60 -17.66
C TYR A 22 4.62 6.79 -16.20
N LEU A 23 4.02 7.94 -15.90
CA LEU A 23 3.71 8.33 -14.53
C LEU A 23 2.49 7.57 -14.00
N PHE A 24 2.46 7.33 -12.69
CA PHE A 24 1.39 6.59 -12.04
C PHE A 24 0.03 7.28 -12.19
N GLU A 25 -0.01 8.60 -12.02
CA GLU A 25 -1.22 9.40 -12.19
C GLU A 25 -1.72 9.39 -13.64
N ASP A 26 -0.81 9.36 -14.62
CA ASP A 26 -1.20 9.32 -16.03
C ASP A 26 -1.78 7.95 -16.38
N ALA A 27 -1.16 6.86 -15.87
CA ALA A 27 -1.71 5.51 -16.04
C ALA A 27 -3.12 5.39 -15.43
N LEU A 28 -3.34 5.90 -14.22
CA LEU A 28 -4.66 5.87 -13.59
C LEU A 28 -5.70 6.72 -14.32
N ARG A 29 -5.30 7.88 -14.87
CA ARG A 29 -6.18 8.72 -15.70
C ARG A 29 -6.54 8.03 -17.02
N ASP A 30 -5.59 7.35 -17.64
CA ASP A 30 -5.87 6.57 -18.84
C ASP A 30 -6.76 5.37 -18.53
N LEU A 31 -6.55 4.69 -17.39
CA LEU A 31 -7.46 3.65 -16.92
C LEU A 31 -8.87 4.20 -16.75
N MET A 32 -9.04 5.40 -16.20
CA MET A 32 -10.34 6.07 -16.08
C MET A 32 -11.00 6.38 -17.43
N ASN A 33 -10.22 6.51 -18.51
CA ASN A 33 -10.73 6.72 -19.88
C ASN A 33 -11.12 5.42 -20.59
N LEU A 34 -10.81 4.24 -20.02
CA LEU A 34 -11.30 2.97 -20.53
C LEU A 34 -12.81 2.81 -20.30
N GLU A 35 -13.45 2.06 -21.19
CA GLU A 35 -14.81 1.57 -21.00
C GLU A 35 -14.94 0.85 -19.65
N GLU A 36 -16.12 0.94 -19.05
CA GLU A 36 -16.35 0.40 -17.69
C GLU A 36 -15.95 -1.06 -17.54
N ASP A 37 -16.22 -1.89 -18.55
CA ASP A 37 -15.92 -3.32 -18.52
C ASP A 37 -14.42 -3.61 -18.67
N ASP A 38 -13.68 -2.78 -19.40
CA ASP A 38 -12.23 -2.92 -19.50
C ASP A 38 -11.51 -2.54 -18.20
N ARG A 39 -12.15 -1.69 -17.38
CA ARG A 39 -11.71 -1.39 -16.02
C ARG A 39 -11.98 -2.51 -15.02
N ASN A 40 -12.77 -3.52 -15.35
CA ASN A 40 -13.01 -4.66 -14.44
C ASN A 40 -11.81 -5.61 -14.42
N TRP A 41 -11.35 -5.98 -13.23
CA TRP A 41 -10.38 -7.06 -13.07
C TRP A 41 -10.97 -8.18 -12.21
N GLN A 42 -11.18 -9.33 -12.82
CA GLN A 42 -11.51 -10.58 -12.13
C GLN A 42 -10.23 -11.11 -11.47
N HIS A 43 -10.08 -10.82 -10.19
CA HIS A 43 -8.90 -11.21 -9.41
C HIS A 43 -8.94 -12.69 -8.99
N ASN A 44 -10.11 -13.34 -9.08
CA ASN A 44 -10.28 -14.77 -8.84
C ASN A 44 -10.71 -15.46 -10.14
N PRO A 45 -9.88 -16.33 -10.74
CA PRO A 45 -10.21 -17.02 -11.99
C PRO A 45 -11.28 -18.10 -11.83
N ASN A 46 -11.69 -18.42 -10.60
CA ASN A 46 -12.76 -19.37 -10.30
C ASN A 46 -14.08 -18.69 -9.90
N ASP A 47 -14.14 -17.35 -9.94
CA ASP A 47 -15.33 -16.58 -9.61
C ASP A 47 -15.50 -15.44 -10.63
N ASP A 48 -16.28 -15.73 -11.67
CA ASP A 48 -16.53 -14.80 -12.77
C ASP A 48 -17.36 -13.59 -12.35
N GLU A 49 -18.05 -13.68 -11.20
CA GLU A 49 -18.84 -12.58 -10.67
C GLU A 49 -17.94 -11.59 -9.91
N SER A 50 -16.88 -12.02 -9.26
CA SER A 50 -16.06 -11.16 -8.41
C SER A 50 -15.03 -10.34 -9.17
N PHE A 51 -15.07 -9.01 -9.04
CA PHE A 51 -14.10 -8.13 -9.69
C PHE A 51 -13.78 -6.87 -8.89
N MET A 52 -12.66 -6.24 -9.24
CA MET A 52 -12.27 -4.91 -8.76
C MET A 52 -12.41 -3.87 -9.88
N ARG A 53 -12.77 -2.63 -9.52
CA ARG A 53 -12.89 -1.51 -10.47
C ARG A 53 -12.45 -0.19 -9.84
N LEU A 54 -11.67 0.59 -10.59
CA LEU A 54 -11.42 2.01 -10.30
C LEU A 54 -12.65 2.83 -10.69
N LEU A 55 -13.32 3.40 -9.69
CA LEU A 55 -14.55 4.18 -9.85
C LEU A 55 -14.26 5.67 -10.07
N GLN A 56 -13.18 6.17 -9.50
CA GLN A 56 -12.80 7.57 -9.57
C GLN A 56 -11.28 7.70 -9.48
N PHE A 57 -10.73 8.64 -10.26
CA PHE A 57 -9.38 9.16 -10.08
C PHE A 57 -9.30 10.56 -10.71
N ASP A 58 -9.40 11.60 -9.89
CA ASP A 58 -9.34 13.00 -10.36
C ASP A 58 -8.73 13.92 -9.29
N LYS A 59 -8.25 15.10 -9.69
CA LYS A 59 -7.73 16.09 -8.75
C LYS A 59 -8.85 16.66 -7.88
N LEU A 60 -8.63 16.69 -6.57
CA LEU A 60 -9.50 17.46 -5.66
C LEU A 60 -9.41 18.96 -6.02
N HIS A 61 -10.51 19.70 -5.87
CA HIS A 61 -10.69 21.11 -6.27
C HIS A 61 -9.43 21.97 -6.47
N ARG A 62 -9.34 22.67 -7.61
CA ARG A 62 -8.17 23.43 -8.11
C ARG A 62 -7.62 24.57 -7.23
N THR A 63 -8.22 24.89 -6.08
CA THR A 63 -7.94 26.12 -5.30
C THR A 63 -7.53 25.90 -3.84
N SER A 64 -7.45 24.67 -3.33
CA SER A 64 -7.00 24.36 -1.96
C SER A 64 -5.67 23.59 -1.93
N GLU A 65 -5.06 23.35 -0.76
CA GLU A 65 -3.87 22.49 -0.67
C GLU A 65 -4.12 21.05 -1.18
N LEU A 66 -5.37 20.58 -1.11
CA LEU A 66 -5.83 19.33 -1.72
C LEU A 66 -5.78 19.36 -3.27
N SER A 67 -5.61 20.53 -3.90
CA SER A 67 -5.48 20.66 -5.36
C SER A 67 -4.26 19.97 -5.95
N ARG A 68 -3.30 19.60 -5.09
CA ARG A 68 -2.05 18.96 -5.47
C ARG A 68 -2.12 17.43 -5.47
N CYS A 69 -3.19 16.85 -4.94
CA CYS A 69 -3.36 15.40 -4.90
C CYS A 69 -4.54 14.93 -5.77
N TYR A 70 -4.44 13.68 -6.20
CA TYR A 70 -5.52 12.97 -6.90
C TYR A 70 -6.31 12.16 -5.88
N ALA A 71 -7.63 12.27 -5.91
CA ALA A 71 -8.58 11.47 -5.16
C ALA A 71 -8.97 10.24 -5.97
N GLY A 72 -8.72 9.07 -5.41
CA GLY A 72 -9.04 7.78 -6.01
C GLY A 72 -10.03 6.97 -5.19
N ILE A 73 -10.89 6.22 -5.88
CA ILE A 73 -11.86 5.30 -5.28
C ILE A 73 -11.84 3.98 -6.03
N ILE A 74 -11.56 2.88 -5.32
CA ILE A 74 -11.62 1.51 -5.85
C ILE A 74 -12.71 0.75 -5.11
N ALA A 75 -13.53 0.02 -5.86
CA ALA A 75 -14.53 -0.87 -5.31
C ALA A 75 -14.23 -2.33 -5.65
N VAL A 76 -14.58 -3.22 -4.73
CA VAL A 76 -14.57 -4.67 -4.91
C VAL A 76 -16.00 -5.15 -4.94
N TYR A 77 -16.34 -5.93 -5.95
CA TYR A 77 -17.62 -6.59 -6.10
C TYR A 77 -17.40 -8.09 -5.92
N GLY A 78 -18.22 -8.72 -5.07
CA GLY A 78 -18.17 -10.14 -4.78
C GLY A 78 -19.43 -10.85 -5.31
N SER A 79 -19.37 -12.18 -5.49
CA SER A 79 -20.57 -13.02 -5.52
C SER A 79 -21.35 -12.83 -4.20
N ASN A 80 -22.68 -13.00 -4.20
CA ASN A 80 -23.66 -12.54 -3.18
C ASN A 80 -23.46 -12.95 -1.68
N VAL A 81 -22.27 -13.34 -1.25
CA VAL A 81 -21.92 -13.61 0.13
C VAL A 81 -21.68 -12.30 0.87
N ILE A 82 -22.75 -11.81 1.49
CA ILE A 82 -22.74 -10.72 2.45
C ILE A 82 -21.84 -11.11 3.63
N THR A 83 -20.69 -10.47 3.77
CA THR A 83 -20.01 -10.37 5.07
C THR A 83 -19.55 -8.95 5.30
N THR A 84 -20.45 -8.12 5.82
CA THR A 84 -20.09 -6.86 6.47
C THR A 84 -20.99 -6.64 7.68
N GLY A 85 -20.42 -6.03 8.74
CA GLY A 85 -21.19 -5.53 9.88
C GLY A 85 -21.92 -4.23 9.51
N ARG A 86 -22.83 -3.79 10.39
CA ARG A 86 -23.72 -2.64 10.14
C ARG A 86 -23.02 -1.36 9.64
N ASP A 87 -21.78 -1.11 10.04
CA ASP A 87 -21.06 0.13 9.74
C ASP A 87 -20.56 0.23 8.28
N ASP A 88 -20.27 -0.90 7.62
CA ASP A 88 -19.74 -0.92 6.24
C ASP A 88 -20.85 -1.07 5.18
N ASP A 89 -22.02 -1.60 5.57
CA ASP A 89 -23.19 -1.80 4.70
C ASP A 89 -23.67 -0.49 4.04
N ASP A 90 -23.61 0.60 4.82
CA ASP A 90 -24.10 1.91 4.40
C ASP A 90 -23.14 2.63 3.43
N LEU A 91 -21.83 2.37 3.51
CA LEU A 91 -20.86 2.83 2.51
C LEU A 91 -21.10 2.12 1.18
N VAL A 92 -21.20 0.79 1.24
CA VAL A 92 -21.39 -0.09 0.09
C VAL A 92 -22.59 0.35 -0.76
N ARG A 93 -23.69 0.73 -0.12
CA ARG A 93 -24.93 1.16 -0.79
C ARG A 93 -24.77 2.37 -1.69
N ARG A 94 -23.71 3.18 -1.56
CA ARG A 94 -23.50 4.42 -2.34
C ARG A 94 -22.81 4.23 -3.68
N TYR A 95 -22.25 3.05 -3.92
CA TYR A 95 -21.45 2.76 -5.11
C TYR A 95 -22.04 1.64 -5.97
N PRO A 96 -23.37 1.65 -6.24
CA PRO A 96 -24.00 0.63 -7.07
C PRO A 96 -23.46 0.70 -8.50
N LEU A 97 -23.29 -0.46 -9.12
CA LEU A 97 -23.12 -0.58 -10.56
C LEU A 97 -24.44 -0.40 -11.30
N PRO A 98 -24.41 -0.10 -12.61
CA PRO A 98 -25.57 -0.28 -13.49
C PRO A 98 -26.14 -1.70 -13.31
N GLY A 99 -27.41 -1.80 -12.92
CA GLY A 99 -28.06 -3.06 -12.53
C GLY A 99 -28.23 -3.26 -11.01
N GLY A 100 -27.81 -2.30 -10.19
CA GLY A 100 -28.08 -2.28 -8.74
C GLY A 100 -27.12 -3.15 -7.91
N ARG A 101 -26.10 -3.72 -8.54
CA ARG A 101 -25.09 -4.53 -7.84
C ARG A 101 -24.26 -3.65 -6.93
N LEU A 102 -24.23 -4.02 -5.65
CA LEU A 102 -23.48 -3.30 -4.63
C LEU A 102 -22.07 -3.91 -4.47
N PRO A 103 -21.05 -3.08 -4.22
CA PRO A 103 -19.73 -3.59 -3.90
C PRO A 103 -19.76 -4.30 -2.56
N VAL A 104 -18.89 -5.27 -2.33
CA VAL A 104 -18.67 -5.81 -0.97
C VAL A 104 -17.74 -4.90 -0.17
N GLN A 105 -17.02 -4.01 -0.86
CA GLN A 105 -16.05 -3.13 -0.24
C GLN A 105 -15.76 -1.91 -1.13
N VAL A 106 -15.53 -0.75 -0.49
CA VAL A 106 -15.05 0.48 -1.14
C VAL A 106 -13.80 0.98 -0.40
N VAL A 107 -12.84 1.51 -1.16
CA VAL A 107 -11.56 2.02 -0.65
C VAL A 107 -11.27 3.39 -1.25
N HIS A 108 -10.94 4.35 -0.40
CA HIS A 108 -10.52 5.70 -0.79
C HIS A 108 -9.01 5.86 -0.65
N PHE A 109 -8.39 6.59 -1.57
CA PHE A 109 -7.00 6.97 -1.47
C PHE A 109 -6.73 8.37 -2.01
N LEU A 110 -5.68 9.01 -1.48
CA LEU A 110 -5.09 10.21 -2.04
C LEU A 110 -3.73 9.88 -2.62
N TYR A 111 -3.42 10.38 -3.82
CA TYR A 111 -2.11 10.28 -4.43
C TYR A 111 -1.46 11.66 -4.62
N TYR A 112 -0.30 11.85 -4.00
CA TYR A 112 0.52 13.07 -4.08
C TYR A 112 1.62 12.86 -5.11
N ALA A 113 1.36 13.26 -6.36
CA ALA A 113 2.24 12.95 -7.49
C ALA A 113 3.65 13.52 -7.36
N ASP A 114 3.79 14.73 -6.80
CA ASP A 114 5.10 15.38 -6.60
C ASP A 114 6.00 14.63 -5.60
N LYS A 115 5.39 13.88 -4.68
CA LYS A 115 6.10 13.03 -3.70
C LYS A 115 6.04 11.54 -4.05
N ARG A 116 5.21 11.17 -5.02
CA ARG A 116 4.85 9.79 -5.36
C ARG A 116 4.27 8.99 -4.19
N ILE A 117 3.54 9.65 -3.30
CA ILE A 117 2.98 9.01 -2.10
C ILE A 117 1.49 8.75 -2.28
N MET A 118 1.07 7.53 -1.98
CA MET A 118 -0.32 7.15 -1.85
C MET A 118 -0.71 7.02 -0.37
N ALA A 119 -1.65 7.85 0.08
CA ALA A 119 -2.31 7.70 1.37
C ALA A 119 -3.59 6.91 1.17
N LEU A 120 -3.61 5.68 1.67
CA LEU A 120 -4.65 4.69 1.43
C LEU A 120 -5.41 4.44 2.73
N GLU A 121 -6.73 4.59 2.71
CA GLU A 121 -7.53 4.13 3.85
C GLU A 121 -7.61 2.59 3.88
N TYR A 122 -7.60 2.03 5.08
CA TYR A 122 -7.64 0.61 5.35
C TYR A 122 -8.58 0.32 6.52
N ASN A 123 -9.39 -0.71 6.38
CA ASN A 123 -10.10 -1.36 7.48
C ASN A 123 -9.66 -2.84 7.51
N ARG A 124 -9.75 -3.54 8.65
CA ARG A 124 -9.15 -4.88 8.90
C ARG A 124 -9.41 -5.95 7.82
N ASN A 125 -10.44 -5.78 6.98
CA ASN A 125 -10.82 -6.69 5.90
C ASN A 125 -10.56 -6.13 4.47
N VAL A 126 -9.80 -5.04 4.34
CA VAL A 126 -9.69 -4.27 3.10
C VAL A 126 -8.60 -4.80 2.14
N VAL A 127 -8.87 -4.72 0.82
CA VAL A 127 -7.86 -4.69 -0.24
C VAL A 127 -6.64 -3.86 0.16
N THR A 128 -5.53 -4.56 0.40
CA THR A 128 -4.23 -3.95 0.68
C THR A 128 -3.67 -3.23 -0.55
N ASN A 129 -2.68 -2.36 -0.36
CA ASN A 129 -1.93 -1.76 -1.46
C ASN A 129 -1.49 -2.80 -2.51
N VAL A 130 -1.07 -3.99 -2.07
CA VAL A 130 -0.71 -5.11 -2.97
C VAL A 130 -1.82 -5.46 -3.94
N LYS A 131 -3.08 -5.55 -3.47
CA LYS A 131 -4.21 -5.86 -4.34
C LYS A 131 -4.61 -4.67 -5.23
N ILE A 132 -4.47 -3.43 -4.75
CA ILE A 132 -4.70 -2.21 -5.57
C ILE A 132 -3.68 -2.14 -6.71
N LEU A 133 -2.39 -2.33 -6.41
CA LEU A 133 -1.35 -2.31 -7.43
C LEU A 133 -1.43 -3.52 -8.37
N ALA A 134 -1.82 -4.70 -7.86
CA ALA A 134 -2.12 -5.84 -8.71
C ALA A 134 -3.27 -5.52 -9.69
N TYR A 135 -4.33 -4.86 -9.22
CA TYR A 135 -5.40 -4.35 -10.07
C TYR A 135 -4.86 -3.42 -11.17
N ILE A 136 -4.14 -2.36 -10.76
CA ILE A 136 -3.60 -1.35 -11.68
C ILE A 136 -2.69 -2.02 -12.72
N ASN A 137 -1.71 -2.80 -12.29
CA ASN A 137 -0.75 -3.48 -13.16
C ASN A 137 -1.41 -4.45 -14.15
N ASN A 138 -2.47 -5.14 -13.73
CA ASN A 138 -3.23 -6.00 -14.64
C ASN A 138 -4.05 -5.19 -15.66
N ARG A 139 -4.58 -4.03 -15.27
CA ARG A 139 -5.39 -3.18 -16.16
C ARG A 139 -4.56 -2.34 -17.12
N ILE A 140 -3.32 -2.00 -16.78
CA ILE A 140 -2.37 -1.34 -17.69
C ILE A 140 -2.27 -2.06 -19.04
N THR A 141 -2.36 -3.40 -19.05
CA THR A 141 -2.30 -4.20 -20.28
C THR A 141 -3.38 -3.83 -21.30
N LYS A 142 -4.46 -3.16 -20.88
CA LYS A 142 -5.54 -2.65 -21.72
C LYS A 142 -5.25 -1.28 -22.35
N LEU A 143 -4.24 -0.54 -21.88
CA LEU A 143 -3.98 0.84 -22.29
C LEU A 143 -3.22 0.99 -23.62
N SER A 144 -2.92 -0.11 -24.32
CA SER A 144 -2.17 -0.10 -25.60
C SER A 144 -0.93 0.81 -25.57
N LEU A 145 -0.21 0.81 -24.45
CA LEU A 145 0.96 1.69 -24.24
C LEU A 145 2.18 1.14 -25.00
N SER A 146 3.03 2.06 -25.48
CA SER A 146 4.28 1.72 -26.16
C SER A 146 5.33 1.14 -25.22
N GLU A 147 5.25 1.49 -23.94
CA GLU A 147 6.16 1.04 -22.90
C GLU A 147 5.47 -0.01 -22.02
N LYS A 148 6.24 -0.99 -21.55
CA LYS A 148 5.76 -1.92 -20.54
C LYS A 148 5.64 -1.16 -19.22
N LEU A 149 4.57 -1.32 -18.45
CA LEU A 149 4.42 -0.62 -17.16
C LEU A 149 4.01 -1.57 -16.05
N ALA A 150 4.59 -1.35 -14.88
CA ALA A 150 4.16 -1.93 -13.63
C ALA A 150 4.58 -0.98 -12.52
N PHE A 151 3.79 -0.93 -11.46
CA PHE A 151 4.03 -0.11 -10.29
C PHE A 151 4.19 -0.99 -9.07
N ILE A 152 5.11 -0.60 -8.19
CA ILE A 152 5.31 -1.19 -6.88
C ILE A 152 4.96 -0.16 -5.82
N GLY A 153 4.65 -0.61 -4.61
CA GLY A 153 4.32 0.30 -3.53
C GLY A 153 4.81 -0.22 -2.19
N THR A 154 5.56 0.63 -1.52
CA THR A 154 6.27 0.28 -0.30
C THR A 154 5.68 1.04 0.87
N VAL A 155 5.38 0.34 1.98
CA VAL A 155 4.82 0.97 3.18
C VAL A 155 5.80 2.01 3.72
N ILE A 156 5.30 3.20 4.01
CA ILE A 156 6.00 4.25 4.73
C ILE A 156 5.60 4.10 6.20
N CYS A 157 6.58 3.82 7.05
CA CYS A 157 6.34 3.63 8.49
C CYS A 157 6.17 4.98 9.21
N HIS A 158 5.18 5.07 10.11
CA HIS A 158 5.12 6.18 11.07
C HIS A 158 6.39 6.21 11.92
N PRO A 159 6.97 7.38 12.25
CA PRO A 159 8.24 7.46 12.98
C PRO A 159 8.17 6.86 14.37
N ASP A 160 7.07 7.02 15.09
CA ASP A 160 6.87 6.36 16.38
C ASP A 160 6.95 4.83 16.26
N ALA A 161 6.52 4.27 15.11
CA ALA A 161 6.68 2.86 14.82
C ALA A 161 8.16 2.50 14.57
N ILE A 162 8.90 3.35 13.87
CA ILE A 162 10.35 3.19 13.66
C ILE A 162 11.11 3.24 14.98
N GLU A 163 10.81 4.23 15.84
CA GLU A 163 11.43 4.36 17.16
C GLU A 163 11.06 3.19 18.06
N LEU A 164 9.82 2.72 18.02
CA LEU A 164 9.40 1.53 18.74
C LEU A 164 10.18 0.28 18.28
N ILE A 165 10.42 0.13 16.97
CA ILE A 165 11.29 -0.94 16.46
C ILE A 165 12.70 -0.78 17.00
N ARG A 166 13.28 0.42 16.94
CA ARG A 166 14.66 0.68 17.41
C ARG A 166 14.83 0.43 18.91
N GLN A 167 13.79 0.67 19.70
CA GLN A 167 13.77 0.48 21.15
C GLN A 167 13.38 -0.94 21.58
N ALA A 168 12.85 -1.77 20.67
CA ALA A 168 12.44 -3.13 20.98
C ALA A 168 13.61 -3.97 21.49
N HIS A 169 13.41 -4.69 22.59
CA HIS A 169 14.41 -5.57 23.17
C HIS A 169 14.66 -6.80 22.30
N ARG A 170 13.61 -7.28 21.61
CA ARG A 170 13.67 -8.47 20.77
C ARG A 170 12.89 -8.29 19.48
N ILE A 171 13.59 -8.35 18.36
CA ILE A 171 13.00 -8.59 17.05
C ILE A 171 12.91 -10.11 16.85
N LYS A 172 11.71 -10.58 16.53
CA LYS A 172 11.43 -11.99 16.22
C LYS A 172 11.63 -12.28 14.74
N SER A 173 11.21 -11.37 13.87
CA SER A 173 11.46 -11.47 12.44
C SER A 173 11.50 -10.07 11.82
N ALA A 174 12.25 -9.94 10.73
CA ALA A 174 12.25 -8.75 9.90
C ALA A 174 12.19 -9.15 8.44
N LYS A 175 11.41 -8.43 7.64
CA LYS A 175 11.41 -8.54 6.19
C LYS A 175 11.92 -7.23 5.62
N ILE A 176 12.92 -7.28 4.75
CA ILE A 176 13.39 -6.10 4.02
C ILE A 176 12.97 -6.27 2.56
N PHE A 177 12.37 -5.23 2.00
CA PHE A 177 11.87 -5.22 0.64
C PHE A 177 12.91 -4.50 -0.20
N VAL A 178 13.59 -5.27 -1.04
CA VAL A 178 14.71 -4.78 -1.83
C VAL A 178 14.24 -4.56 -3.27
N PRO A 179 14.24 -3.31 -3.76
CA PRO A 179 14.00 -3.01 -5.17
C PRO A 179 15.06 -3.68 -6.03
N ARG A 180 14.71 -4.06 -7.26
CA ARG A 180 15.59 -4.88 -8.10
C ARG A 180 16.83 -4.12 -8.57
N GLU A 181 16.71 -2.81 -8.70
CA GLU A 181 17.74 -1.86 -9.09
C GLU A 181 18.82 -1.79 -8.02
N ALA A 182 18.42 -1.86 -6.74
CA ALA A 182 19.35 -1.97 -5.63
C ALA A 182 20.13 -3.30 -5.69
N ILE A 183 19.50 -4.38 -6.16
CA ILE A 183 20.18 -5.67 -6.41
C ILE A 183 21.22 -5.52 -7.52
N GLU A 184 20.87 -4.87 -8.62
CA GLU A 184 21.76 -4.69 -9.78
C GLU A 184 22.94 -3.77 -9.47
N GLN A 185 22.73 -2.74 -8.65
CA GLN A 185 23.76 -1.78 -8.28
C GLN A 185 24.65 -2.26 -7.14
N ASN A 186 24.24 -3.30 -6.38
CA ASN A 186 24.97 -3.78 -5.22
C ASN A 186 25.32 -5.26 -5.34
N ASN A 187 26.59 -5.53 -5.66
CA ASN A 187 27.14 -6.88 -5.76
C ASN A 187 26.94 -7.74 -4.51
N LYS A 188 26.82 -7.18 -3.30
CA LYS A 188 26.51 -7.96 -2.10
C LYS A 188 25.06 -8.42 -2.10
N ILE A 189 24.12 -7.54 -2.47
CA ILE A 189 22.71 -7.89 -2.61
C ILE A 189 22.53 -8.89 -3.74
N TYR A 190 23.20 -8.66 -4.88
CA TYR A 190 23.23 -9.61 -5.99
C TYR A 190 23.75 -10.98 -5.56
N GLN A 191 24.86 -11.01 -4.80
CA GLN A 191 25.43 -12.25 -4.29
C GLN A 191 24.50 -12.93 -3.28
N ILE A 192 23.89 -12.18 -2.35
CA ILE A 192 22.86 -12.69 -1.42
C ILE A 192 21.67 -13.24 -2.21
N ALA A 193 21.15 -12.52 -3.19
CA ALA A 193 20.04 -12.96 -4.03
C ALA A 193 20.40 -14.26 -4.76
N ARG A 194 21.57 -14.33 -5.40
CA ARG A 194 22.06 -15.51 -6.13
C ARG A 194 22.28 -16.72 -5.21
N ASP A 195 22.89 -16.51 -4.06
CA ASP A 195 23.16 -17.55 -3.05
C ASP A 195 21.85 -18.03 -2.40
N VAL A 196 20.85 -17.14 -2.26
CA VAL A 196 19.52 -17.50 -1.75
C VAL A 196 18.68 -18.23 -2.79
N PHE A 197 18.72 -17.87 -4.07
CA PHE A 197 18.09 -18.66 -5.15
C PHE A 197 18.61 -20.10 -5.21
N SER A 198 19.73 -20.39 -4.56
CA SER A 198 20.37 -21.69 -4.47
C SER A 198 20.37 -22.32 -3.07
N ALA A 199 19.78 -21.68 -2.03
CA ALA A 199 19.80 -22.15 -0.64
C ALA A 199 18.41 -22.62 -0.14
N PRO A 200 18.31 -23.76 0.58
CA PRO A 200 17.03 -24.37 0.97
C PRO A 200 16.34 -23.81 2.22
N SER A 201 16.93 -22.85 2.95
CA SER A 201 16.42 -22.42 4.29
C SER A 201 16.04 -20.93 4.41
N VAL A 202 16.11 -20.16 3.33
CA VAL A 202 15.70 -18.74 3.29
C VAL A 202 14.47 -18.63 2.40
N ASN A 203 13.31 -18.27 2.97
CA ASN A 203 12.05 -18.11 2.22
C ASN A 203 12.00 -16.74 1.53
N ASN A 204 12.86 -16.55 0.52
CA ASN A 204 12.76 -15.35 -0.32
C ASN A 204 11.82 -15.64 -1.49
N HIS A 205 10.86 -14.74 -1.68
CA HIS A 205 9.97 -14.75 -2.82
C HIS A 205 9.94 -13.34 -3.41
N THR A 206 9.76 -13.29 -4.72
CA THR A 206 9.31 -12.06 -5.36
C THR A 206 7.84 -11.88 -4.98
N ASP A 207 7.49 -10.73 -4.40
CA ASP A 207 6.08 -10.43 -4.17
C ASP A 207 5.32 -10.34 -5.51
N THR A 208 4.00 -10.21 -5.47
CA THR A 208 3.19 -10.09 -6.68
C THR A 208 3.48 -8.82 -7.50
N LEU A 209 4.33 -7.92 -6.99
CA LEU A 209 4.69 -6.65 -7.60
C LEU A 209 6.11 -6.67 -8.21
N GLY A 210 6.94 -7.66 -7.88
CA GLY A 210 8.31 -7.77 -8.40
C GLY A 210 9.41 -7.48 -7.38
N THR A 211 9.06 -7.16 -6.13
CA THR A 211 10.01 -6.78 -5.08
C THR A 211 10.66 -8.03 -4.49
N PHE A 212 11.98 -8.00 -4.27
CA PHE A 212 12.66 -9.09 -3.59
C PHE A 212 12.49 -8.95 -2.07
N VAL A 213 11.80 -9.91 -1.45
CA VAL A 213 11.60 -9.90 0.00
C VAL A 213 12.70 -10.75 0.65
N ILE A 214 13.54 -10.11 1.45
CA ILE A 214 14.53 -10.79 2.29
C ILE A 214 13.94 -10.99 3.68
N GLU A 215 13.65 -12.24 4.03
CA GLU A 215 13.09 -12.58 5.34
C GLU A 215 14.20 -13.06 6.30
N PHE A 216 14.39 -12.30 7.38
CA PHE A 216 15.27 -12.63 8.48
C PHE A 216 14.45 -13.30 9.59
N ARG A 217 14.65 -14.61 9.78
CA ARG A 217 14.08 -15.38 10.88
C ARG A 217 15.16 -16.14 11.65
N PRO A 218 15.16 -16.08 12.98
CA PRO A 218 16.04 -16.89 13.80
C PRO A 218 15.57 -18.35 13.84
N ASN A 219 16.39 -19.26 14.39
CA ASN A 219 15.92 -20.62 14.65
C ASN A 219 14.78 -20.60 15.67
N ARG A 220 13.98 -21.69 15.69
CA ARG A 220 12.81 -21.79 16.57
C ARG A 220 13.20 -21.60 18.04
N GLY A 221 12.68 -20.55 18.67
CA GLY A 221 12.93 -20.20 20.08
C GLY A 221 14.07 -19.21 20.30
N GLU A 222 14.75 -18.77 19.24
CA GLU A 222 15.77 -17.71 19.29
C GLU A 222 15.16 -16.36 18.85
N PHE A 223 15.82 -15.26 19.22
CA PHE A 223 15.48 -13.91 18.75
C PHE A 223 16.48 -13.50 17.66
N LEU A 224 16.03 -12.70 16.68
CA LEU A 224 16.88 -12.28 15.56
C LEU A 224 17.98 -11.33 16.04
N SER A 225 17.56 -10.24 16.70
CA SER A 225 18.44 -9.20 17.23
C SER A 225 17.65 -8.21 18.08
N PRO A 226 18.33 -7.34 18.84
CA PRO A 226 17.70 -6.15 19.41
C PRO A 226 17.29 -5.15 18.32
N GLY A 227 16.25 -4.38 18.61
CA GLY A 227 15.73 -3.29 17.79
C GLY A 227 16.78 -2.34 17.23
N SER A 228 17.77 -2.00 18.05
CA SER A 228 18.87 -1.09 17.74
C SER A 228 19.77 -1.54 16.58
N TYR A 229 19.61 -2.77 16.08
CA TYR A 229 20.35 -3.30 14.95
C TYR A 229 19.59 -3.18 13.62
N ILE A 230 18.31 -2.80 13.62
CA ILE A 230 17.48 -2.79 12.40
C ILE A 230 18.07 -1.91 11.28
N ASP A 231 18.53 -0.72 11.64
CA ASP A 231 19.12 0.22 10.68
C ASP A 231 20.44 -0.31 10.12
N LYS A 232 21.17 -1.16 10.86
CA LYS A 232 22.41 -1.77 10.37
C LYS A 232 22.12 -2.72 9.22
N TYR A 233 21.07 -3.53 9.32
CA TYR A 233 20.68 -4.42 8.22
C TYR A 233 20.30 -3.64 6.97
N VAL A 234 19.58 -2.51 7.11
CA VAL A 234 19.24 -1.69 5.94
C VAL A 234 20.45 -0.96 5.37
N ASN A 235 21.35 -0.46 6.22
CA ASN A 235 22.58 0.21 5.77
C ASN A 235 23.55 -0.74 5.03
N GLU A 236 23.41 -2.07 5.15
CA GLU A 236 24.15 -3.02 4.30
C GLU A 236 23.69 -2.98 2.84
N PHE A 237 22.56 -2.33 2.55
CA PHE A 237 21.88 -2.29 1.27
C PHE A 237 21.70 -0.84 0.75
N PRO A 238 22.78 -0.16 0.28
CA PRO A 238 22.67 1.13 -0.39
C PRO A 238 21.64 1.11 -1.52
N GLY A 239 20.81 2.16 -1.58
CA GLY A 239 19.69 2.26 -2.53
C GLY A 239 18.38 1.64 -2.04
N VAL A 240 18.37 1.00 -0.86
CA VAL A 240 17.15 0.54 -0.20
C VAL A 240 16.69 1.58 0.81
N ASP A 241 15.45 2.04 0.67
CA ASP A 241 14.84 2.98 1.60
C ASP A 241 14.81 2.40 3.03
N LYS A 242 15.10 3.23 4.03
CA LYS A 242 15.17 2.78 5.44
C LYS A 242 13.82 2.37 6.04
N GLN A 243 12.72 2.64 5.36
CA GLN A 243 11.36 2.42 5.89
C GLN A 243 10.67 1.19 5.31
N VAL A 244 11.35 0.41 4.48
CA VAL A 244 10.72 -0.64 3.67
C VAL A 244 10.58 -1.97 4.41
N TYR A 245 10.75 -2.02 5.73
CA TYR A 245 10.75 -3.28 6.46
C TYR A 245 9.41 -3.60 7.15
N GLU A 246 9.06 -4.88 7.19
CA GLU A 246 8.08 -5.40 8.16
C GLU A 246 8.82 -6.02 9.34
N VAL A 247 8.52 -5.60 10.56
CA VAL A 247 9.18 -6.15 11.75
C VAL A 247 8.14 -6.73 12.70
N GLU A 248 8.42 -7.94 13.20
CA GLU A 248 7.73 -8.52 14.35
C GLU A 248 8.59 -8.36 15.59
N ILE A 249 8.05 -7.68 16.60
CA ILE A 249 8.69 -7.52 17.91
C ILE A 249 8.09 -8.49 18.92
N GLU A 250 8.90 -8.93 19.88
CA GLU A 250 8.46 -9.78 21.01
C GLU A 250 8.82 -9.09 22.33
N GLU A 251 7.81 -8.62 23.06
CA GLU A 251 7.97 -7.98 24.37
C GLU A 251 7.21 -8.81 25.42
N GLY A 252 7.95 -9.43 26.34
CA GLY A 252 7.36 -10.37 27.30
C GLY A 252 6.79 -11.62 26.61
N MET A 253 5.47 -11.82 26.69
CA MET A 253 4.77 -12.95 26.04
C MET A 253 4.01 -12.55 24.76
N GLU A 254 4.06 -11.28 24.37
CA GLU A 254 3.31 -10.77 23.23
C GLU A 254 4.19 -10.60 22.00
N VAL A 255 3.72 -11.10 20.85
CA VAL A 255 4.36 -10.92 19.54
C VAL A 255 3.46 -10.02 18.71
N THR A 256 3.98 -8.91 18.21
CA THR A 256 3.21 -7.97 17.40
C THR A 256 4.01 -7.50 16.19
N SER A 257 3.37 -7.48 15.01
CA SER A 257 3.94 -6.88 13.81
C SER A 257 3.78 -5.35 13.84
N VAL A 258 4.85 -4.60 13.59
CA VAL A 258 4.82 -3.14 13.70
C VAL A 258 3.89 -2.50 12.67
N ASN A 259 3.73 -3.09 11.48
CA ASN A 259 2.71 -2.66 10.51
C ASN A 259 1.28 -2.73 11.06
N ILE A 260 1.01 -3.62 12.02
CA ILE A 260 -0.29 -3.73 12.70
C ILE A 260 -0.42 -2.67 13.81
N MET A 261 0.70 -2.17 14.34
CA MET A 261 0.74 -1.12 15.35
C MET A 261 0.66 0.29 14.74
N GLN A 262 1.05 0.46 13.47
CA GLN A 262 1.04 1.75 12.78
C GLN A 262 -0.30 2.53 12.90
N PRO A 263 -1.48 1.89 12.80
CA PRO A 263 -2.77 2.51 13.10
C PRO A 263 -2.89 3.25 14.45
N GLN A 264 -2.14 2.81 15.46
CA GLN A 264 -2.18 3.36 16.81
C GLN A 264 -1.45 4.70 16.93
N PHE A 265 -0.61 5.05 15.95
CA PHE A 265 0.15 6.30 15.92
C PHE A 265 -0.55 7.39 15.11
N LYS A 266 -1.80 7.73 15.48
CA LYS A 266 -2.63 8.77 14.82
C LYS A 266 -2.96 8.53 13.35
N ASN A 267 -2.76 7.32 12.87
CA ASN A 267 -3.18 6.89 11.53
C ASN A 267 -4.66 6.48 11.49
N THR A 268 -5.43 6.72 12.55
CA THR A 268 -6.87 6.42 12.59
C THR A 268 -7.68 7.68 12.30
N ILE A 269 -8.58 7.60 11.32
CA ILE A 269 -9.60 8.61 11.04
C ILE A 269 -10.95 8.14 11.59
N GLU A 270 -11.70 9.06 12.22
CA GLU A 270 -13.06 8.80 12.67
C GLU A 270 -14.03 9.53 11.75
N LEU A 271 -14.92 8.80 11.10
CA LEU A 271 -15.93 9.37 10.20
C LEU A 271 -17.28 9.45 10.94
N PRO A 272 -18.02 10.57 10.79
CA PRO A 272 -19.33 10.70 11.40
C PRO A 272 -20.30 9.68 10.80
N ASP A 273 -21.25 9.18 11.61
CA ASP A 273 -22.33 8.31 11.13
C ASP A 273 -23.40 9.11 10.35
N SER A 274 -23.40 10.43 10.49
CA SER A 274 -24.52 11.28 10.08
C SER A 274 -24.52 11.63 8.60
N SER A 275 -25.69 11.44 7.99
CA SER A 275 -26.07 11.73 6.59
C SER A 275 -25.23 11.01 5.55
N ILE A 276 -25.35 9.68 5.55
CA ILE A 276 -24.80 8.79 4.55
C ILE A 276 -25.46 8.98 3.16
N GLU A 277 -26.41 9.90 3.03
CA GLU A 277 -27.17 10.12 1.80
C GLU A 277 -26.41 10.96 0.76
N ASP A 278 -25.53 11.87 1.19
CA ASP A 278 -24.73 12.70 0.28
C ASP A 278 -23.35 12.06 0.05
N ARG A 279 -23.16 11.46 -1.13
CA ARG A 279 -21.90 10.84 -1.54
C ARG A 279 -20.78 11.87 -1.67
N GLU A 280 -21.03 13.04 -2.24
CA GLU A 280 -19.98 14.04 -2.48
C GLU A 280 -19.45 14.61 -1.16
N GLU A 281 -20.36 14.93 -0.23
CA GLU A 281 -19.99 15.43 1.08
C GLU A 281 -19.22 14.39 1.89
N TYR A 282 -19.64 13.12 1.82
CA TYR A 282 -18.93 12.04 2.48
C TYR A 282 -17.54 11.82 1.91
N ASP A 283 -17.41 11.73 0.58
CA ASP A 283 -16.11 11.55 -0.08
C ASP A 283 -15.19 12.71 0.27
N ARG A 284 -15.70 13.95 0.30
CA ARG A 284 -14.94 15.14 0.74
C ARG A 284 -14.44 15.01 2.18
N GLN A 285 -15.26 14.53 3.10
CA GLN A 285 -14.86 14.32 4.49
C GLN A 285 -13.81 13.20 4.63
N VAL A 286 -13.97 12.09 3.91
CA VAL A 286 -12.98 11.00 3.88
C VAL A 286 -11.65 11.51 3.37
N PHE A 287 -11.63 12.15 2.20
CA PHE A 287 -10.40 12.70 1.63
C PHE A 287 -9.77 13.77 2.52
N GLY A 288 -10.57 14.65 3.14
CA GLY A 288 -10.07 15.63 4.10
C GLY A 288 -9.32 14.98 5.26
N LYS A 289 -9.87 13.91 5.84
CA LYS A 289 -9.25 13.20 6.96
C LYS A 289 -8.03 12.36 6.57
N ILE A 290 -8.04 11.76 5.38
CA ILE A 290 -6.84 11.10 4.81
C ILE A 290 -5.73 12.14 4.64
N HIS A 291 -6.05 13.34 4.18
CA HIS A 291 -5.09 14.43 4.02
C HIS A 291 -4.52 14.90 5.35
N GLU A 292 -5.34 15.04 6.40
CA GLU A 292 -4.87 15.37 7.76
C GLU A 292 -3.83 14.36 8.27
N VAL A 293 -4.04 13.06 8.04
CA VAL A 293 -3.04 12.03 8.39
C VAL A 293 -1.76 12.21 7.59
N TYR A 294 -1.85 12.45 6.28
CA TYR A 294 -0.67 12.72 5.46
C TYR A 294 0.09 13.97 5.93
N GLN A 295 -0.60 15.07 6.22
CA GLN A 295 0.01 16.31 6.73
C GLN A 295 0.72 16.07 8.07
N ALA A 296 0.09 15.35 8.99
CA ALA A 296 0.69 14.99 10.28
C ALA A 296 1.96 14.13 10.13
N ALA A 297 2.07 13.35 9.04
CA ALA A 297 3.24 12.55 8.72
C ALA A 297 4.26 13.27 7.81
N THR A 298 3.93 14.43 7.22
CA THR A 298 4.72 15.06 6.15
C THR A 298 6.12 15.46 6.60
N ASP A 299 6.27 16.05 7.79
CA ASP A 299 7.57 16.43 8.35
C ASP A 299 8.52 15.21 8.48
N VAL A 300 7.94 14.02 8.67
CA VAL A 300 8.66 12.77 8.86
C VAL A 300 9.04 12.14 7.52
N ILE A 301 8.11 12.13 6.57
CA ILE A 301 8.34 11.67 5.20
C ILE A 301 9.53 12.43 4.59
N THR A 302 9.62 13.74 4.82
CA THR A 302 10.74 14.56 4.34
C THR A 302 12.02 14.38 5.17
N GLY A 303 11.92 14.03 6.45
CA GLY A 303 13.09 13.80 7.31
C GLY A 303 13.81 12.48 7.03
N ALA A 304 13.07 11.44 6.63
CA ALA A 304 13.64 10.12 6.29
C ALA A 304 14.44 10.12 4.97
N ASN A 305 14.09 11.00 4.04
CA ASN A 305 14.71 11.10 2.72
C ASN A 305 15.86 12.13 2.64
N ASN A 306 16.15 12.86 3.73
CA ASN A 306 17.13 13.96 3.75
C ASN A 306 18.31 13.72 4.72
N VAL A 307 18.56 12.49 5.16
CA VAL A 307 19.79 12.17 5.89
C VAL A 307 20.75 11.48 4.94
N ASP A 308 21.39 12.30 4.10
CA ASP A 308 22.64 11.97 3.39
C ASP A 308 23.75 11.62 4.40
#